data_AF-A0AAV2LQH3-F1
#
_entry.id   AF-A0AAV2LQH3-F1
#
_cell.length_a   1.000
_cell.length_b   1.000
_cell.length_c   1.000
_cell.angle_alpha   90.00
_cell.angle_beta   90.00
_cell.angle_gamma   90.00
#
_symmetry.space_group_name_H-M   'P 1'
#
loop_
_entity.id
_entity.type
_entity.pdbx_description
1 polymer ?
#
loop_
_entity_poly.entity_id
_entity_poly.type
_entity_poly.pdbx_seq_one_letter_code
_entity_poly.pdbx_strand_id
1 'polypeptide(L)'
;MAVFTCSNAVQLPNEAIIMGTKDSIKIPCPMWCPTTLIVNGREKEFPVPEPHMPLNFLKSTGMRYEAEEVRQCLLKGLKESAIMSHSDSLLLAGIEDEIRRQVGVVYPQDSI
;
A
#
# COMPACT_ATOMS: atom_id res chain seq x y z
N MET A 1 -12.93 11.93 6.41
CA MET A 1 -12.01 12.70 5.54
C MET A 1 -10.71 11.94 5.49
N ALA A 2 -10.12 11.76 4.30
CA ALA A 2 -8.81 11.15 4.13
C ALA A 2 -7.92 12.13 3.37
N VAL A 3 -6.65 12.22 3.74
CA VAL A 3 -5.65 13.10 3.12
C VAL A 3 -4.34 12.33 3.06
N PHE A 4 -3.61 12.45 1.96
CA PHE A 4 -2.24 11.96 1.85
C PHE A 4 -1.38 13.03 1.17
N THR A 5 -0.07 12.98 1.46
CA THR A 5 0.94 13.82 0.80
C THR A 5 2.04 12.89 0.33
N CYS A 6 2.43 13.00 -0.94
CA CYS A 6 3.57 12.30 -1.51
C CYS A 6 4.55 13.30 -2.12
N SER A 7 5.85 13.00 -2.08
CA SER A 7 6.88 13.83 -2.70
C SER A 7 8.06 12.99 -3.12
N ASN A 8 8.59 13.27 -4.32
CA ASN A 8 9.88 12.74 -4.78
C ASN A 8 11.06 13.67 -4.42
N ALA A 9 10.79 14.87 -3.90
CA ALA A 9 11.80 15.91 -3.64
C ALA A 9 12.09 16.13 -2.14
N VAL A 10 11.14 15.78 -1.28
CA VAL A 10 11.22 16.07 0.17
C VAL A 10 10.91 14.79 0.95
N GLN A 11 11.75 14.50 1.95
CA GLN A 11 11.52 13.41 2.89
C GLN A 11 10.31 13.73 3.78
N LEU A 12 9.30 12.86 3.74
CA LEU A 12 8.10 12.95 4.58
C LEU A 12 8.18 11.99 5.77
N PRO A 13 7.28 12.10 6.76
CA PRO A 13 7.21 11.14 7.87
C PRO A 13 6.99 9.68 7.43
N ASN A 14 6.43 9.45 6.24
CA ASN A 14 6.26 8.12 5.63
C ASN A 14 5.44 7.14 6.51
N GLU A 15 4.47 7.68 7.24
CA GLU A 15 3.55 6.95 8.12
C GLU A 15 2.11 7.08 7.65
N ALA A 16 1.24 6.16 8.08
CA ALA A 16 -0.20 6.24 7.87
C ALA A 16 -0.93 6.20 9.22
N ILE A 17 -1.95 7.04 9.38
CA ILE A 17 -2.73 7.15 10.62
C ILE A 17 -4.22 7.07 10.29
N ILE A 18 -4.92 6.19 11.00
CA ILE A 18 -6.37 6.05 10.94
C ILE A 18 -6.92 6.52 12.30
N MET A 19 -7.71 7.59 12.28
CA MET A 19 -8.31 8.18 13.48
C MET A 19 -9.77 7.76 13.57
N GLY A 20 -10.14 7.08 14.67
CA GLY A 20 -11.52 6.80 15.04
C GLY A 20 -12.03 7.75 16.11
N THR A 21 -13.29 7.56 16.53
CA THR A 21 -13.90 8.35 17.61
C THR A 21 -13.39 7.99 19.00
N LYS A 22 -12.82 6.78 19.15
CA LYS A 22 -12.32 6.27 20.43
C LYS A 22 -10.81 6.26 20.51
N ASP A 23 -10.15 5.96 19.40
CA ASP A 23 -8.70 5.76 19.37
C ASP A 23 -8.15 5.85 17.94
N SER A 24 -6.84 5.68 17.80
CA SER A 24 -6.12 5.72 16.55
C SER A 24 -5.28 4.47 16.31
N ILE A 25 -5.11 4.16 15.03
CA ILE A 25 -4.18 3.15 14.52
C ILE A 25 -3.11 3.89 13.74
N LYS A 26 -1.84 3.63 14.07
CA LYS A 26 -0.68 4.21 13.38
C LYS A 26 0.18 3.10 12.79
N ILE A 27 0.52 3.27 11.51
CA ILE A 27 1.46 2.46 10.75
C ILE A 27 2.73 3.31 10.58
N PRO A 28 3.80 3.04 11.36
CA PRO A 28 5.03 3.82 11.29
C PRO A 28 5.78 3.64 9.96
N CYS A 29 6.76 4.51 9.71
CA CYS A 29 7.66 4.38 8.57
C CYS A 29 8.42 3.05 8.60
N PRO A 30 8.55 2.34 7.46
CA PRO A 30 7.97 2.61 6.13
C PRO A 30 6.53 2.07 5.99
N MET A 31 5.54 2.94 5.80
CA MET A 31 4.13 2.51 5.74
C MET A 31 3.76 1.64 4.54
N TRP A 32 4.55 1.68 3.45
CA TRP A 32 4.32 0.86 2.24
C TRP A 32 4.86 -0.57 2.36
N CYS A 33 5.70 -0.85 3.37
CA CYS A 33 6.13 -2.21 3.72
C CYS A 33 6.22 -2.37 5.26
N PRO A 34 5.09 -2.25 5.96
CA PRO A 34 5.08 -2.13 7.41
C PRO A 34 5.35 -3.47 8.09
N THR A 35 6.09 -3.43 9.20
CA THR A 35 6.32 -4.56 10.11
C THR A 35 5.90 -4.21 11.53
N THR A 36 5.32 -3.04 11.72
CA THR A 36 4.97 -2.49 13.03
C THR A 36 3.62 -1.83 12.91
N LEU A 37 2.78 -2.04 13.93
CA LEU A 37 1.47 -1.41 14.06
C LEU A 37 1.33 -0.89 15.48
N ILE A 38 0.94 0.37 15.63
CA ILE A 38 0.65 0.96 16.94
C ILE A 38 -0.87 1.14 17.04
N VAL A 39 -1.49 0.41 17.96
CA VAL A 39 -2.94 0.47 18.22
C VAL A 39 -3.13 0.94 19.65
N ASN A 40 -3.81 2.06 19.84
CA ASN A 40 -4.11 2.59 21.18
C ASN A 40 -2.84 2.80 22.03
N GLY A 41 -1.78 3.30 21.38
CA GLY A 41 -0.46 3.49 21.99
C GLY A 41 0.34 2.22 22.26
N ARG A 42 -0.18 1.04 21.90
CA ARG A 42 0.50 -0.25 22.06
C ARG A 42 1.09 -0.70 20.74
N GLU A 43 2.40 -0.91 20.74
CA GLU A 43 3.14 -1.38 19.59
C GLU A 43 3.05 -2.90 19.44
N LYS A 44 2.87 -3.36 18.19
CA LYS A 44 2.91 -4.76 17.80
C LYS A 44 3.78 -4.92 16.57
N GLU A 45 4.73 -5.83 16.66
CA GLU A 45 5.63 -6.17 15.56
C GLU A 45 5.17 -7.43 14.81
N PHE A 46 5.47 -7.43 13.51
CA PHE A 46 5.20 -8.47 12.53
C PHE A 46 6.46 -8.62 11.68
N PRO A 47 7.50 -9.32 12.18
CA PRO A 47 8.76 -9.43 11.46
C PRO A 47 8.58 -10.22 10.16
N VAL A 48 9.30 -9.79 9.11
CA VAL A 48 9.44 -10.57 7.88
C VAL A 48 10.62 -11.52 7.99
N PRO A 49 10.61 -12.70 7.35
CA PRO A 49 11.75 -13.61 7.38
C PRO A 49 13.02 -12.99 6.81
N GLU A 50 14.18 -13.47 7.26
CA GLU A 50 15.45 -13.00 6.69
C GLU A 50 15.56 -13.36 5.21
N PRO A 51 16.07 -12.44 4.37
CA PRO A 51 16.24 -12.71 2.96
C PRO A 51 17.42 -13.68 2.73
N HIS A 52 17.27 -14.59 1.77
CA HIS A 52 18.36 -15.50 1.38
C HIS A 52 19.35 -14.85 0.39
N MET A 53 18.98 -13.71 -0.19
CA MET A 53 19.74 -12.99 -1.21
C MET A 53 19.65 -11.48 -0.93
N PRO A 54 20.60 -10.67 -1.41
CA PRO A 54 20.51 -9.21 -1.32
C PRO A 54 19.21 -8.68 -1.94
N LEU A 55 18.58 -7.71 -1.27
CA LEU A 55 17.35 -7.06 -1.75
C LEU A 55 17.68 -5.72 -2.40
N ASN A 56 17.01 -5.42 -3.51
CA ASN A 56 17.11 -4.10 -4.14
C ASN A 56 16.27 -3.04 -3.42
N PHE A 57 15.17 -3.44 -2.78
CA PHE A 57 14.26 -2.54 -2.09
C PHE A 57 14.00 -2.99 -0.64
N LEU A 58 13.59 -2.02 0.17
CA LEU A 58 13.38 -2.20 1.60
C LEU A 58 12.28 -3.24 1.87
N LYS A 59 12.62 -4.26 2.67
CA LYS A 59 11.70 -5.31 3.12
C LYS A 59 10.98 -6.06 1.97
N SER A 60 11.58 -6.15 0.78
CA SER A 60 11.02 -6.90 -0.37
C SER A 60 10.75 -8.39 -0.09
N THR A 61 11.34 -8.96 0.96
CA THR A 61 10.93 -10.27 1.49
C THR A 61 9.40 -10.37 1.66
N GLY A 62 8.72 -9.27 2.01
CA GLY A 62 7.27 -9.20 2.19
C GLY A 62 6.45 -9.48 0.92
N MET A 63 7.03 -9.40 -0.28
CA MET A 63 6.32 -9.76 -1.53
C MET A 63 5.84 -11.22 -1.56
N ARG A 64 6.34 -12.07 -0.66
CA ARG A 64 5.82 -13.43 -0.49
C ARG A 64 4.35 -13.47 -0.07
N TYR A 65 3.84 -12.43 0.60
CA TYR A 65 2.45 -12.41 1.07
C TYR A 65 1.48 -12.23 -0.10
N GLU A 66 1.78 -11.32 -1.03
CA GLU A 66 1.00 -11.16 -2.27
C GLU A 66 1.17 -12.36 -3.21
N ALA A 67 2.36 -12.96 -3.29
CA ALA A 67 2.58 -14.18 -4.06
C ALA A 67 1.74 -15.36 -3.54
N GLU A 68 1.64 -15.50 -2.20
CA GLU A 68 0.79 -16.51 -1.58
C GLU A 68 -0.70 -16.23 -1.81
N GLU A 69 -1.15 -14.98 -1.76
CA GLU A 69 -2.54 -14.62 -2.07
C GLU A 69 -2.92 -15.01 -3.52
N VAL A 70 -2.05 -14.72 -4.49
CA VAL A 70 -2.25 -15.15 -5.89
C VAL A 70 -2.34 -16.67 -5.99
N ARG A 71 -1.43 -17.39 -5.34
CA ARG A 71 -1.45 -18.87 -5.30
C ARG A 71 -2.77 -19.38 -4.72
N GLN A 72 -3.25 -18.78 -3.62
CA GLN A 72 -4.52 -19.16 -3.00
C GLN A 72 -5.73 -18.88 -3.89
N CYS A 73 -5.75 -17.76 -4.61
CA CYS A 73 -6.79 -17.45 -5.58
C CYS A 73 -6.85 -18.50 -6.70
N LEU A 74 -5.69 -18.81 -7.28
CA LEU A 74 -5.58 -19.80 -8.36
C LEU A 74 -6.02 -21.20 -7.92
N LEU A 75 -5.59 -21.64 -6.73
CA LEU A 75 -5.99 -22.94 -6.17
C LEU A 75 -7.51 -23.04 -5.94
N LYS A 76 -8.18 -21.91 -5.66
CA LYS A 76 -9.63 -21.81 -5.50
C LYS A 76 -10.38 -21.58 -6.82
N GLY A 77 -9.68 -21.48 -7.95
CA GLY A 77 -10.28 -21.18 -9.25
C GLY A 77 -10.84 -19.75 -9.38
N LEU A 78 -10.39 -18.83 -8.53
CA LEU A 78 -10.79 -17.42 -8.58
C LEU A 78 -10.04 -16.69 -9.70
N LYS A 79 -10.68 -15.68 -10.29
CA LYS A 79 -10.11 -14.85 -11.35
C LYS A 79 -9.49 -13.54 -10.83
N GLU A 80 -9.76 -13.21 -9.57
CA GLU A 80 -9.28 -12.00 -8.90
C GLU A 80 -9.15 -12.24 -7.39
N SER A 81 -8.42 -11.37 -6.70
CA SER A 81 -8.32 -11.39 -5.25
C SER A 81 -9.53 -10.69 -4.63
N ALA A 82 -10.04 -11.23 -3.53
CA ALA A 82 -11.06 -10.56 -2.73
C ALA A 82 -10.50 -9.40 -1.90
N ILE A 83 -9.17 -9.33 -1.71
CA ILE A 83 -8.49 -8.26 -0.97
C ILE A 83 -8.19 -7.07 -1.89
N MET A 84 -7.87 -7.33 -3.16
CA MET A 84 -7.66 -6.33 -4.20
C MET A 84 -8.43 -6.75 -5.46
N SER A 85 -9.70 -6.35 -5.52
CA SER A 85 -10.56 -6.68 -6.66
C SER A 85 -10.18 -5.87 -7.90
N HIS A 86 -10.65 -6.30 -9.08
CA HIS A 86 -10.52 -5.53 -10.30
C HIS A 86 -11.25 -4.19 -10.19
N SER A 87 -12.39 -4.15 -9.50
CA SER A 87 -13.12 -2.89 -9.23
C SER A 87 -12.33 -1.93 -8.34
N ASP A 88 -11.64 -2.43 -7.30
CA ASP A 88 -10.81 -1.59 -6.44
C ASP A 88 -9.60 -1.05 -7.22
N SER A 89 -9.01 -1.88 -8.09
CA SER A 89 -7.90 -1.47 -8.96
C SER A 89 -8.33 -0.35 -9.93
N LEU A 90 -9.51 -0.47 -10.54
CA LEU A 90 -10.07 0.56 -11.42
C LEU A 90 -10.43 1.84 -10.66
N LEU A 91 -10.95 1.72 -9.44
CA LEU A 91 -11.26 2.86 -8.58
C LEU A 91 -9.98 3.64 -8.23
N LEU A 92 -8.92 2.94 -7.84
CA LEU A 92 -7.62 3.56 -7.53
C LEU A 92 -7.03 4.25 -8.76
N ALA A 93 -7.02 3.58 -9.92
CA ALA A 93 -6.55 4.17 -11.17
C ALA A 93 -7.32 5.46 -11.54
N GLY A 94 -8.66 5.44 -11.41
CA GLY A 94 -9.48 6.63 -11.65
C GLY A 94 -9.22 7.77 -10.68
N ILE A 95 -8.94 7.47 -9.40
CA ILE A 95 -8.54 8.49 -8.41
C ILE A 95 -7.17 9.09 -8.77
N GLU A 96 -6.19 8.27 -9.14
CA GLU A 96 -4.84 8.72 -9.52
C GLU A 96 -4.85 9.60 -10.77
N ASP A 97 -5.64 9.21 -11.79
CA ASP A 97 -5.82 10.01 -13.01
C ASP A 97 -6.51 11.34 -12.72
N GLU A 98 -7.53 11.36 -11.86
CA GLU A 98 -8.19 12.60 -11.45
C GLU A 98 -7.23 13.54 -10.71
N ILE A 99 -6.41 13.01 -9.79
CA ILE A 99 -5.40 13.78 -9.06
C ILE A 99 -4.41 14.41 -10.03
N ARG A 100 -3.87 13.64 -10.99
CA ARG A 100 -2.97 14.17 -12.04
C ARG A 100 -3.63 15.26 -12.86
N ARG A 101 -4.87 15.03 -13.31
CA ARG A 101 -5.62 15.97 -14.15
C ARG A 101 -5.78 17.32 -13.47
N GLN A 102 -6.12 17.33 -12.18
CA GLN A 102 -6.29 18.56 -11.39
C GLN A 102 -5.01 19.41 -11.30
N VAL A 103 -3.83 18.80 -11.41
CA VAL A 103 -2.54 19.49 -11.38
C VAL A 103 -1.88 19.63 -12.76
N GLY A 104 -2.59 19.29 -13.84
CA GLY A 104 -2.14 19.51 -15.22
C GLY A 104 -1.10 18.52 -15.73
N VAL A 105 -0.91 17.37 -15.08
CA VAL A 105 0.01 16.32 -15.57
C VAL A 105 -0.73 15.42 -16.55
N VAL A 106 -0.31 15.41 -17.82
CA VAL A 106 -0.93 14.63 -18.91
C VAL A 106 0.10 13.69 -19.56
N TYR A 107 -0.31 12.46 -19.84
CA TYR A 107 0.49 11.47 -20.57
C TYR A 107 -0.11 11.16 -21.95
N PRO A 108 0.68 10.66 -22.92
CA PRO A 108 0.18 10.29 -24.25
C PRO A 108 -1.00 9.31 -24.23
N GLN A 109 -1.06 8.43 -23.22
CA GLN A 109 -2.09 7.41 -23.04
C GLN A 109 -3.46 8.01 -22.69
N ASP A 110 -3.52 9.26 -22.22
CA ASP A 110 -4.77 9.95 -21.88
C ASP A 110 -5.53 10.43 -23.14
N SER A 111 -4.90 10.39 -24.32
CA SER A 111 -5.44 10.93 -25.58
C SER A 111 -6.08 9.88 -26.50
N ILE A 112 -6.35 8.68 -25.98
CA ILE A 112 -6.95 7.56 -26.73
C ILE A 112 -8.48 7.60 -26.61
#